data_AF-A0A949UHW6-F1
#
_entry.id   AF-A0A949UHW6-F1
#
_cell.length_a   1.000
_cell.length_b   1.000
_cell.length_c   1.000
_cell.angle_alpha   90.00
_cell.angle_beta   90.00
_cell.angle_gamma   90.00
#
_symmetry.space_group_name_H-M   'P 1'
#
loop_
_entity.id
_entity.type
_entity.pdbx_description
1 polymer ?
#
loop_
_entity_poly.entity_id
_entity_poly.type
_entity_poly.pdbx_seq_one_letter_code
_entity_poly.pdbx_strand_id
1 'polypeptide(L)'
;MNRRNFVKLLGASGLAISAPYGLSSKAFAAEDVSQFFVMVHAGGGWDPTSLCDPKGNADRSDGRGPVNNFLASQIQTIGGSPIRYAPFPDPTLATSTLRGDTALASFDNFFTTYASDLRVINGVDTNT
;
A
#
# COMPACT_ATOMS: atom_id res chain seq x y z
N MET A 1 -5.16 71.70 -4.18
CA MET A 1 -5.08 70.31 -4.72
C MET A 1 -6.35 69.99 -5.51
N ASN A 2 -6.21 69.34 -6.67
CA ASN A 2 -7.35 69.02 -7.53
C ASN A 2 -7.97 67.67 -7.10
N ARG A 3 -9.23 67.68 -6.63
CA ARG A 3 -9.95 66.48 -6.11
C ARG A 3 -9.88 65.25 -7.02
N ARG A 4 -9.80 65.48 -8.34
CA ARG A 4 -9.64 64.43 -9.35
C ARG A 4 -8.30 63.70 -9.24
N ASN A 5 -7.22 64.42 -8.95
CA ASN A 5 -5.89 63.83 -8.81
C ASN A 5 -5.77 63.04 -7.50
N PHE A 6 -6.46 63.48 -6.45
CA PHE A 6 -6.53 62.76 -5.18
C PHE A 6 -7.21 61.39 -5.34
N VAL A 7 -8.37 61.35 -5.99
CA VAL A 7 -9.11 60.08 -6.22
C VAL A 7 -8.32 59.13 -7.12
N LYS A 8 -7.64 59.64 -8.16
CA LYS A 8 -6.77 58.83 -9.03
C LYS A 8 -5.60 58.22 -8.26
N LEU A 9 -4.97 59.00 -7.39
CA LEU A 9 -3.84 58.53 -6.59
C LEU A 9 -4.28 57.49 -5.56
N LEU A 10 -5.43 57.69 -4.91
CA LEU A 10 -6.00 56.75 -3.94
C LEU A 10 -6.38 55.41 -4.58
N GLY A 11 -6.97 55.44 -5.78
CA GLY A 11 -7.27 54.22 -6.54
C GLY A 11 -6.02 53.48 -7.00
N ALA A 12 -5.01 54.21 -7.48
CA ALA A 12 -3.74 53.63 -7.93
C ALA A 12 -2.93 53.03 -6.77
N SER A 13 -2.90 53.68 -5.60
CA SER A 13 -2.22 53.16 -4.42
C SER A 13 -2.91 51.93 -3.84
N GLY A 14 -4.25 51.91 -3.81
CA GLY A 14 -5.02 50.72 -3.43
C GLY A 14 -4.71 49.52 -4.33
N LEU A 15 -4.69 49.72 -5.65
CA LEU A 15 -4.39 48.67 -6.62
C LEU A 15 -2.94 48.17 -6.52
N ALA A 16 -1.98 49.08 -6.29
CA ALA A 16 -0.57 48.74 -6.12
C ALA A 16 -0.32 47.88 -4.86
N ILE A 17 -1.11 48.11 -3.80
CA ILE A 17 -1.05 47.30 -2.57
C ILE A 17 -1.74 45.94 -2.78
N SER A 18 -2.87 45.88 -3.47
CA SER A 18 -3.65 44.64 -3.62
C SER A 18 -3.16 43.70 -4.73
N ALA A 19 -2.54 44.23 -5.80
CA ALA A 19 -2.13 43.43 -6.97
C ALA A 19 -1.13 42.30 -6.67
N PRO A 20 -0.11 42.47 -5.80
CA PRO A 20 0.85 41.40 -5.47
C PRO A 20 0.20 40.18 -4.79
N TYR A 21 -0.91 40.37 -4.07
CA TYR A 21 -1.60 39.28 -3.37
C TYR A 21 -2.32 38.31 -4.33
N GLY A 22 -2.79 38.78 -5.49
CA GLY A 22 -3.40 37.92 -6.51
C GLY A 22 -2.37 37.18 -7.37
N LEU A 23 -1.20 37.79 -7.59
CA LEU A 23 -0.10 37.22 -8.39
C LEU A 23 0.78 36.26 -7.59
N SER A 24 0.72 36.31 -6.26
CA SER A 24 1.44 35.42 -5.33
C SER A 24 0.56 34.28 -4.80
N SER A 25 -0.48 33.90 -5.55
CA SER A 25 -1.08 32.58 -5.40
C SER A 25 -0.04 31.58 -5.90
N LYS A 26 0.94 31.24 -5.06
CA LYS A 26 1.68 29.99 -5.25
C LYS A 26 0.59 28.93 -5.23
N ALA A 27 0.26 28.38 -6.39
CA ALA A 27 -0.34 27.07 -6.41
C ALA A 27 0.61 26.21 -5.58
N PHE A 28 0.14 25.71 -4.44
CA PHE A 28 0.77 24.59 -3.78
C PHE A 28 0.56 23.38 -4.70
N ALA A 29 1.22 23.41 -5.85
CA ALA A 29 1.37 22.25 -6.71
C ALA A 29 2.17 21.26 -5.86
N ALA A 30 1.48 20.20 -5.45
CA ALA A 30 1.98 18.99 -4.82
C ALA A 30 3.30 19.16 -4.07
N GLU A 31 3.21 19.24 -2.75
CA GLU A 31 4.33 18.88 -1.88
C GLU A 31 4.98 17.59 -2.43
N ASP A 32 6.31 17.51 -2.43
CA ASP A 32 7.05 16.34 -2.90
C ASP A 32 6.69 15.18 -1.94
N VAL A 33 5.62 14.44 -2.27
CA VAL A 33 5.04 13.47 -1.36
C VAL A 33 5.99 12.28 -1.30
N SER A 34 6.92 12.32 -0.34
CA SER A 34 7.92 11.28 -0.14
C SER A 34 7.30 9.93 0.27
N GLN A 35 6.02 9.93 0.68
CA GLN A 35 5.29 8.75 1.09
C GLN A 35 3.88 8.74 0.52
N PHE A 36 3.60 7.75 -0.33
CA PHE A 36 2.26 7.50 -0.82
C PHE A 36 1.54 6.53 0.11
N PHE A 37 0.35 6.92 0.57
CA PHE A 37 -0.58 5.96 1.17
C PHE A 37 -1.39 5.31 0.04
N VAL A 38 -1.10 4.05 -0.25
CA VAL A 38 -1.85 3.26 -1.23
C VAL A 38 -2.81 2.35 -0.48
N MET A 39 -4.11 2.61 -0.59
CA MET A 39 -5.15 1.71 -0.13
C MET A 39 -5.74 0.98 -1.32
N VAL A 40 -5.61 -0.35 -1.34
CA VAL A 40 -6.22 -1.21 -2.36
C VAL A 40 -7.46 -1.86 -1.76
N HIS A 41 -8.64 -1.45 -2.22
CA HIS A 41 -9.87 -2.20 -1.92
C HIS A 41 -10.02 -3.36 -2.91
N ALA A 42 -9.48 -4.49 -2.50
CA ALA A 42 -9.54 -5.72 -3.26
C ALA A 42 -10.89 -6.41 -2.96
N GLY A 43 -11.96 -5.98 -3.63
CA GLY A 43 -13.29 -6.59 -3.47
C GLY A 43 -13.27 -8.07 -3.86
N GLY A 44 -14.03 -8.90 -3.14
CA GLY A 44 -14.13 -10.35 -3.35
C GLY A 44 -13.65 -11.18 -2.16
N GLY A 45 -13.64 -12.51 -2.32
CA GLY A 45 -13.11 -13.43 -1.32
C GLY A 45 -11.60 -13.58 -1.48
N TRP A 46 -10.83 -12.74 -0.79
CA TRP A 46 -9.38 -12.85 -0.75
C TRP A 46 -8.99 -13.77 0.41
N ASP A 47 -8.19 -14.79 0.13
CA ASP A 47 -7.64 -15.67 1.15
C ASP A 47 -6.16 -15.34 1.39
N PRO A 48 -5.82 -14.52 2.39
CA PRO A 48 -4.42 -14.24 2.72
C PRO A 48 -3.69 -15.51 3.18
N THR A 49 -4.42 -16.52 3.70
CA THR A 49 -3.83 -17.76 4.23
C THR A 49 -3.30 -18.69 3.15
N SER A 50 -3.57 -18.41 1.88
CA SER A 50 -2.93 -19.09 0.75
C SER A 50 -1.44 -18.73 0.62
N LEU A 51 -1.00 -17.58 1.14
CA LEU A 51 0.41 -17.15 1.13
C LEU A 51 0.95 -16.81 2.52
N CYS A 52 0.27 -15.95 3.27
CA CYS A 52 0.70 -15.44 4.57
C CYS A 52 -0.03 -16.17 5.70
N ASP A 53 0.73 -16.69 6.67
CA ASP A 53 0.20 -17.50 7.79
C ASP A 53 -0.68 -18.71 7.35
N PRO A 54 -0.15 -19.57 6.45
CA PRO A 54 -0.88 -20.75 6.00
C PRO A 54 -1.11 -21.77 7.12
N LYS A 55 -2.13 -22.61 6.95
CA LYS A 55 -2.54 -23.64 7.94
C LYS A 55 -2.14 -25.06 7.53
N GLY A 56 -1.82 -25.25 6.25
CA GLY A 56 -1.49 -26.56 5.69
C GLY A 56 -2.74 -27.38 5.37
N ASN A 57 -2.54 -28.67 5.13
CA ASN A 57 -3.56 -29.60 4.67
C ASN A 57 -4.21 -30.45 5.78
N ALA A 58 -4.07 -30.05 7.04
CA ALA A 58 -4.77 -30.70 8.14
C ALA A 58 -6.26 -30.33 8.11
N ASP A 59 -7.13 -31.28 8.46
CA ASP A 59 -8.56 -31.03 8.58
C ASP A 59 -8.84 -30.00 9.67
N ARG A 60 -9.70 -29.04 9.34
CA ARG A 60 -10.16 -28.02 10.27
C ARG A 60 -11.16 -28.60 11.26
N SER A 61 -11.14 -28.08 12.49
CA SER A 61 -12.09 -28.44 13.55
C SER A 61 -13.56 -28.12 13.24
N ASP A 62 -13.81 -27.24 12.26
CA ASP A 62 -15.16 -26.88 11.82
C ASP A 62 -15.69 -27.76 10.67
N GLY A 63 -14.95 -28.80 10.26
CA GLY A 63 -15.39 -29.75 9.24
C GLY A 63 -15.40 -29.23 7.81
N ARG A 64 -14.80 -28.06 7.54
CA ARG A 64 -14.74 -27.46 6.19
C ARG A 64 -13.58 -27.95 5.33
N GLY A 65 -12.90 -29.01 5.77
CA GLY A 65 -11.71 -29.57 5.12
C GLY A 65 -10.45 -28.71 5.33
N PRO A 66 -9.35 -29.04 4.65
CA PRO A 66 -8.10 -28.31 4.76
C PRO A 66 -8.16 -26.91 4.11
N VAL A 67 -7.33 -25.99 4.62
CA VAL A 67 -7.19 -24.64 4.06
C VAL A 67 -6.27 -24.65 2.84
N ASN A 68 -5.16 -25.39 2.91
CA ASN A 68 -4.14 -25.41 1.87
C ASN A 68 -3.90 -26.82 1.32
N ASN A 69 -3.32 -26.89 0.12
CA ASN A 69 -3.00 -28.15 -0.56
C ASN A 69 -1.56 -28.65 -0.33
N PHE A 70 -0.87 -28.10 0.67
CA PHE A 70 0.50 -28.48 1.04
C PHE A 70 0.58 -28.85 2.52
N LEU A 71 1.60 -29.65 2.87
CA LEU A 71 1.79 -30.13 4.23
C LEU A 71 2.16 -28.98 5.16
N ALA A 72 1.70 -29.05 6.42
CA ALA A 72 2.07 -28.06 7.44
C ALA A 72 3.60 -27.98 7.66
N SER A 73 4.34 -29.07 7.42
CA SER A 73 5.81 -29.11 7.49
C SER A 73 6.51 -28.39 6.34
N GLN A 74 5.80 -28.07 5.26
CA GLN A 74 6.35 -27.31 4.12
C GLN A 74 6.19 -25.79 4.30
N ILE A 75 5.53 -25.35 5.37
CA ILE A 75 5.36 -23.93 5.71
C ILE A 75 6.74 -23.35 6.05
N GLN A 76 7.08 -22.25 5.39
CA GLN A 76 8.34 -21.57 5.57
C GLN A 76 8.27 -20.54 6.70
N THR A 77 9.43 -20.25 7.30
CA THR A 77 9.57 -19.35 8.45
C THR A 77 10.84 -18.53 8.33
N ILE A 78 10.87 -17.34 8.92
CA ILE A 78 12.08 -16.52 9.01
C ILE A 78 12.63 -16.52 10.43
N GLY A 79 13.94 -16.78 10.54
CA GLY A 79 14.63 -16.72 11.82
C GLY A 79 14.47 -15.35 12.47
N GLY A 80 14.01 -15.32 13.72
CA GLY A 80 13.79 -14.07 14.47
C GLY A 80 12.51 -13.32 14.13
N SER A 81 11.62 -13.88 13.30
CA SER A 81 10.32 -13.29 12.97
C SER A 81 9.18 -14.27 13.23
N PRO A 82 7.99 -13.80 13.66
CA PRO A 82 6.79 -14.63 13.75
C PRO A 82 6.17 -14.94 12.36
N ILE A 83 6.73 -14.39 11.27
CA ILE A 83 6.18 -14.53 9.92
C ILE A 83 6.33 -15.97 9.43
N ARG A 84 5.21 -16.51 8.95
CA ARG A 84 5.10 -17.81 8.29
C ARG A 84 4.52 -17.60 6.89
N TYR A 85 5.04 -18.30 5.90
CA TYR A 85 4.58 -18.18 4.52
C TYR A 85 4.53 -19.52 3.79
N ALA A 86 3.73 -19.57 2.73
CA ALA A 86 3.54 -20.76 1.92
C ALA A 86 4.84 -21.19 1.23
N PRO A 87 5.03 -22.51 0.99
CA PRO A 87 6.07 -22.96 0.09
C PRO A 87 5.86 -22.39 -1.31
N PHE A 88 6.95 -22.15 -2.03
CA PHE A 88 6.85 -21.75 -3.41
C PHE A 88 6.22 -22.90 -4.23
N PRO A 89 5.26 -22.62 -5.15
CA PRO A 89 4.65 -23.65 -5.98
C PRO A 89 5.71 -24.37 -6.82
N ASP A 90 5.39 -25.59 -7.25
CA ASP A 90 6.24 -26.32 -8.19
C ASP A 90 6.61 -25.41 -9.38
N PRO A 91 7.90 -25.34 -9.80
CA PRO A 91 8.35 -24.51 -10.91
C PRO A 91 7.55 -24.71 -12.20
N THR A 92 6.99 -25.92 -12.42
CA THR A 92 6.11 -26.21 -13.56
C THR A 92 4.76 -25.49 -13.47
N LEU A 93 4.26 -25.25 -12.25
CA LEU A 93 3.03 -24.52 -11.95
C LEU A 93 3.25 -23.00 -11.79
N ALA A 94 4.47 -22.58 -11.47
CA ALA A 94 4.87 -21.17 -11.29
C ALA A 94 4.84 -20.34 -12.59
N THR A 95 4.75 -21.00 -13.75
CA THR A 95 4.64 -20.37 -15.08
C THR A 95 3.28 -19.72 -15.33
N SER A 96 2.28 -19.92 -14.46
CA SER A 96 0.94 -19.31 -14.55
C SER A 96 0.81 -17.96 -13.81
N THR A 97 1.94 -17.27 -13.58
CA THR A 97 1.87 -15.89 -13.08
C THR A 97 1.56 -14.96 -14.25
N LEU A 98 0.62 -14.01 -14.04
CA LEU A 98 -0.05 -13.14 -15.02
C LEU A 98 0.87 -12.26 -15.90
N ARG A 99 2.19 -12.39 -15.79
CA ARG A 99 3.20 -11.61 -16.51
C ARG A 99 4.44 -12.47 -16.79
N GLY A 100 4.68 -12.80 -18.06
CA GLY A 100 5.83 -13.61 -18.49
C GLY A 100 7.18 -12.88 -18.46
N ASP A 101 7.19 -11.57 -18.17
CA ASP A 101 8.38 -10.73 -18.08
C ASP A 101 9.00 -10.71 -16.68
N THR A 102 8.31 -11.21 -15.66
CA THR A 102 8.81 -11.28 -14.28
C THR A 102 8.22 -12.50 -13.58
N ALA A 103 8.70 -13.69 -13.96
CA ALA A 103 8.32 -14.91 -13.27
C ALA A 103 8.76 -14.81 -11.81
N LEU A 104 7.81 -15.00 -10.88
CA LEU A 104 8.15 -15.24 -9.48
C LEU A 104 8.96 -16.54 -9.43
N ALA A 105 10.12 -16.52 -8.78
CA ALA A 105 10.99 -17.70 -8.65
C ALA A 105 11.05 -18.23 -7.20
N SER A 106 10.71 -17.38 -6.23
CA SER A 106 10.57 -17.75 -4.83
C SER A 106 9.73 -16.71 -4.08
N PHE A 107 9.05 -17.14 -3.03
CA PHE A 107 8.52 -16.23 -2.00
C PHE A 107 9.57 -15.88 -0.95
N ASP A 108 10.55 -16.76 -0.79
CA ASP A 108 11.62 -16.67 0.20
C ASP A 108 12.41 -15.37 0.10
N ASN A 109 12.73 -14.92 -1.12
CA ASN A 109 13.50 -13.70 -1.33
C ASN A 109 12.76 -12.45 -0.82
N PHE A 110 11.44 -12.39 -1.02
CA PHE A 110 10.62 -11.27 -0.54
C PHE A 110 10.64 -11.20 0.98
N PHE A 111 10.30 -12.32 1.64
CA PHE A 111 10.21 -12.31 3.09
C PHE A 111 11.61 -12.13 3.73
N THR A 112 12.66 -12.75 3.19
CA THR A 112 14.03 -12.57 3.69
C THR A 112 14.48 -11.12 3.58
N THR A 113 14.13 -10.44 2.49
CA THR A 113 14.52 -9.04 2.27
C THR A 113 13.74 -8.08 3.16
N TYR A 114 12.43 -8.29 3.32
CA TYR A 114 11.53 -7.28 3.86
C TYR A 114 10.92 -7.64 5.22
N ALA A 115 11.17 -8.82 5.80
CA ALA A 115 10.54 -9.21 7.06
C ALA A 115 10.80 -8.27 8.23
N SER A 116 11.95 -7.56 8.26
CA SER A 116 12.23 -6.52 9.26
C SER A 116 11.33 -5.30 9.14
N ASP A 117 10.82 -5.05 7.94
CA ASP A 117 10.05 -3.86 7.58
C ASP A 117 8.54 -4.16 7.57
N LEU A 118 8.16 -5.44 7.76
CA LEU A 118 6.78 -5.88 7.80
C LEU A 118 6.20 -5.79 9.21
N ARG A 119 5.06 -5.12 9.34
CA ARG A 119 4.23 -5.14 10.55
C ARG A 119 3.03 -6.05 10.34
N VAL A 120 2.96 -7.14 11.10
CA VAL A 120 1.77 -8.00 11.15
C VAL A 120 0.74 -7.38 12.09
N ILE A 121 -0.47 -7.17 11.58
CA ILE A 121 -1.63 -6.71 12.35
C ILE A 121 -2.67 -7.83 12.27
N ASN A 122 -3.05 -8.40 13.42
CA ASN A 122 -4.05 -9.46 13.47
C ASN A 122 -5.41 -8.87 13.83
N GLY A 123 -6.27 -8.74 12.82
CA GLY A 123 -7.57 -8.11 12.96
C GLY A 123 -7.49 -6.59 12.95
N VAL A 124 -8.36 -5.98 12.15
CA VAL A 124 -8.67 -4.56 12.24
C VAL A 124 -10.16 -4.52 12.56
N ASP A 125 -10.49 -4.12 13.79
CA ASP A 125 -11.88 -3.87 14.15
C ASP A 125 -12.32 -2.56 13.51
N THR A 126 -13.23 -2.65 12.55
CA THR A 126 -13.71 -1.49 11.80
C THR A 126 -14.97 -0.88 12.39
N ASN A 127 -15.45 -1.30 13.58
CA ASN A 127 -16.67 -0.83 14.24
C ASN A 127 -17.81 -0.54 13.25
N THR A 128 -18.49 -1.59 12.79
CA THR A 128 -19.74 -1.45 12.02
C THR A 128 -20.95 -1.41 12.93
#